data_AF-A0A497B5S9-F1
#
_entry.id   AF-A0A497B5S9-F1
#
_cell.length_a   1.000
_cell.length_b   1.000
_cell.length_c   1.000
_cell.angle_alpha   90.00
_cell.angle_beta   90.00
_cell.angle_gamma   90.00
#
_symmetry.space_group_name_H-M   'P 1'
#
loop_
_entity.id
_entity.type
_entity.pdbx_description
1 polymer ?
#
loop_
_entity_poly.entity_id
_entity_poly.type
_entity_poly.pdbx_seq_one_letter_code
_entity_poly.pdbx_strand_id
1 'polypeptide(L)' 'MIYKVSYVVVGKPHLGAIVNLDGPPRVGDQVKLGDELCEVIEIVDLIPPRGDFAFLHVTCRPVQDEL' A
#
# COMPACT_ATOMS: atom_id res chain seq x y z
N MET A 1 -16.57 1.81 5.94
CA MET A 1 -15.72 0.64 5.67
C MET A 1 -14.27 1.01 5.94
N ILE A 2 -13.55 0.23 6.75
CA ILE A 2 -12.13 0.40 7.06
C ILE A 2 -11.33 -0.55 6.17
N TYR A 3 -10.30 -0.03 5.51
CA TYR A 3 -9.34 -0.81 4.73
C TYR A 3 -8.06 -0.91 5.54
N LYS A 4 -7.75 -2.10 6.04
CA LYS A 4 -6.42 -2.38 6.60
C LYS A 4 -5.51 -2.68 5.42
N VAL A 5 -4.42 -1.92 5.28
CA VAL A 5 -3.55 -1.98 4.11
C VAL A 5 -2.16 -2.33 4.56
N SER A 6 -1.62 -3.43 4.02
CA SER A 6 -0.24 -3.87 4.23
C SER A 6 0.60 -3.48 3.01
N TYR A 7 1.33 -2.38 3.12
CA TYR A 7 2.26 -1.91 2.11
C TYR A 7 3.59 -2.67 2.20
N VAL A 8 4.05 -3.18 1.06
CA VAL A 8 5.40 -3.74 0.88
C VAL A 8 6.08 -3.07 -0.31
N VAL A 9 7.40 -2.87 -0.23
CA VAL A 9 8.17 -2.18 -1.28
C VAL A 9 9.13 -3.14 -1.96
N VAL A 10 9.04 -3.23 -3.29
CA VAL A 10 9.91 -4.06 -4.12
C VAL A 10 11.38 -3.67 -3.88
N GLY A 11 12.22 -4.68 -3.61
CA GLY A 11 13.65 -4.49 -3.35
C GLY A 11 13.99 -3.89 -1.99
N LYS A 12 13.00 -3.57 -1.14
CA LYS A 12 13.20 -2.97 0.19
C LYS A 12 12.42 -3.74 1.27
N PRO A 13 12.91 -4.91 1.73
CA PRO A 13 12.17 -5.80 2.62
C PRO A 13 11.86 -5.22 4.01
N HIS A 14 12.60 -4.19 4.43
CA HIS A 14 12.39 -3.51 5.71
C HIS A 14 11.54 -2.23 5.57
N LEU A 15 11.18 -1.84 4.34
CA LEU A 15 10.35 -0.68 4.08
C LEU A 15 8.92 -1.13 3.77
N GLY A 16 8.00 -0.72 4.63
CA GLY A 16 6.59 -1.06 4.55
C GLY A 16 5.84 -0.51 5.75
N ALA A 17 4.52 -0.61 5.70
CA ALA A 17 3.66 -0.17 6.78
C ALA A 17 2.34 -0.92 6.75
N ILE A 18 1.71 -1.08 7.91
CA ILE A 18 0.31 -1.48 8.01
C ILE A 18 -0.48 -0.28 8.52
N VAL A 19 -1.42 0.20 7.73
CA VAL A 19 -2.24 1.37 8.05
C VAL A 19 -3.72 1.09 7.84
N ASN A 20 -4.58 1.86 8.50
CA ASN A 20 -6.01 1.86 8.23
C ASN A 20 -6.36 3.07 7.36
N LEU A 21 -7.13 2.86 6.30
CA LEU A 21 -7.64 3.90 5.43
C LEU A 21 -9.17 3.87 5.41
N ASP A 22 -9.79 5.03 5.22
CA ASP A 22 -11.26 5.16 5.04
C ASP A 22 -11.72 4.85 3.61
N GLY A 23 -10.77 4.67 2.68
CA GLY A 23 -10.99 4.25 1.31
C GLY A 23 -9.85 3.35 0.82
N PRO A 24 -10.07 2.53 -0.22
CA PRO A 24 -9.03 1.68 -0.76
C PRO A 24 -8.00 2.54 -1.52
N PRO A 25 -6.71 2.16 -1.49
CA PRO A 25 -5.72 2.75 -2.39
C PRO A 25 -6.01 2.35 -3.83
N ARG A 26 -5.31 2.98 -4.77
CA ARG A 26 -5.40 2.72 -6.21
C ARG A 26 -4.01 2.49 -6.78
N VAL A 27 -3.94 1.67 -7.84
CA VAL A 27 -2.72 1.57 -8.65
C VAL A 27 -2.40 2.96 -9.24
N GLY A 28 -1.14 3.36 -9.11
CA GLY A 28 -0.65 4.70 -9.47
C GLY A 28 -0.67 5.71 -8.31
N ASP A 29 -1.32 5.41 -7.18
CA ASP A 29 -1.24 6.29 -6.01
C ASP A 29 0.20 6.40 -5.51
N GLN A 30 0.62 7.59 -5.10
CA GLN A 30 1.87 7.82 -4.41
C GLN A 30 1.66 7.82 -2.90
N VAL A 31 2.42 7.00 -2.19
CA VAL A 31 2.39 6.85 -0.74
C VAL A 31 3.77 7.15 -0.18
N LYS A 32 3.81 7.93 0.91
CA LYS A 32 5.04 8.16 1.66
C LYS A 32 5.20 7.08 2.73
N LEU A 33 6.26 6.29 2.63
CA LEU A 33 6.61 5.24 3.59
C LEU A 33 7.95 5.63 4.25
N GLY A 34 7.91 6.03 5.52
CA GLY A 34 9.06 6.66 6.17
C GLY A 34 9.43 7.96 5.44
N ASP A 35 10.66 8.05 4.95
CA ASP A 35 11.16 9.19 4.17
C ASP A 35 11.10 8.97 2.65
N GLU A 36 10.60 7.82 2.18
CA GLU A 36 10.58 7.48 0.77
C GLU A 36 9.19 7.64 0.14
N LEU A 37 9.16 8.18 -1.07
CA LEU A 37 7.95 8.20 -1.90
C LEU A 37 7.90 6.93 -2.75
N CYS A 38 6.78 6.23 -2.67
CA CYS A 38 6.56 4.96 -3.36
C CYS A 38 5.27 5.02 -4.18
N GLU A 39 5.25 4.40 -5.35
CA GLU A 39 4.07 4.27 -6.19
C GLU A 39 3.45 2.87 -6.01
N VAL A 40 2.14 2.83 -5.79
CA VAL A 40 1.36 1.60 -5.74
C VAL A 40 1.29 0.98 -7.14
N ILE A 41 1.74 -0.27 -7.28
CA ILE A 41 1.74 -0.98 -8.57
C ILE A 41 0.80 -2.18 -8.60
N GLU A 42 0.39 -2.68 -7.44
CA GLU A 42 -0.52 -3.82 -7.33
C GLU A 42 -1.30 -3.77 -6.02
N ILE A 43 -2.56 -4.21 -6.07
CA ILE A 43 -3.45 -4.33 -4.92
C ILE A 43 -4.11 -5.70 -4.97
N VAL A 44 -4.02 -6.46 -3.88
CA VAL A 44 -4.62 -7.79 -3.74
C VAL A 44 -5.46 -7.83 -2.46
N ASP A 45 -6.71 -8.27 -2.57
CA ASP A 45 -7.51 -8.66 -1.41
C ASP A 45 -6.93 -9.93 -0.79
N LEU A 46 -6.33 -9.83 0.41
CA LEU A 46 -5.75 -11.00 1.09
C LEU A 46 -6.81 -11.97 1.60
N ILE A 47 -7.97 -11.44 1.97
CA ILE A 47 -9.14 -12.19 2.40
C ILE A 47 -10.39 -11.50 1.86
N PRO A 48 -11.49 -12.24 1.64
CA PRO A 48 -12.77 -11.63 1.32
C PRO A 48 -13.17 -10.59 2.37
N PRO A 49 -13.65 -9.40 1.97
CA PRO A 49 -14.16 -8.41 2.90
C PRO A 49 -15.23 -8.97 3.85
N ARG A 50 -15.23 -8.52 5.09
CA ARG A 50 -16.18 -8.95 6.13
C ARG A 50 -16.85 -7.75 6.78
N GLY A 51 -18.14 -7.57 6.50
CA GLY A 51 -18.87 -6.38 6.96
C GLY A 51 -18.18 -5.10 6.47
N ASP A 52 -17.93 -4.18 7.39
CA ASP A 52 -17.25 -2.90 7.12
C ASP A 52 -15.72 -2.99 7.14
N PHE A 53 -15.11 -4.15 6.87
CA PHE A 53 -13.66 -4.36 6.93
C PHE A 53 -13.12 -5.10 5.69
N ALA A 54 -12.02 -4.61 5.11
CA ALA A 54 -11.22 -5.32 4.11
C ALA A 54 -9.73 -5.30 4.49
N PHE A 55 -9.01 -6.35 4.09
CA PHE A 55 -7.57 -6.45 4.30
C PHE A 55 -6.84 -6.58 2.95
N LEU A 56 -6.11 -5.53 2.60
CA LEU A 56 -5.43 -5.38 1.31
C LEU A 56 -3.92 -5.58 1.48
N HIS A 57 -3.32 -6.34 0.57
CA HIS A 57 -1.89 -6.32 0.34
C HIS A 57 -1.59 -5.37 -0.81
N VAL A 58 -0.63 -4.47 -0.61
CA VAL A 58 -0.30 -3.45 -1.60
C VAL A 58 1.20 -3.51 -1.88
N THR A 59 1.53 -3.82 -3.12
CA THR A 59 2.90 -3.82 -3.61
C THR A 59 3.21 -2.44 -4.19
N CYS A 60 4.33 -1.85 -3.75
CA CYS A 60 4.81 -0.57 -4.24
C CYS A 60 6.20 -0.68 -4.85
N ARG A 61 6.54 0.29 -5.71
CA ARG A 61 7.91 0.55 -6.15
C ARG A 61 8.39 1.91 -5.63
N PRO A 62 9.67 2.09 -5.28
CA PRO A 62 10.21 3.42 -5.02
C PRO A 62 10.05 4.31 -6.26
N VAL A 63 9.63 5.55 -6.07
CA VAL A 63 9.72 6.57 -7.12
C VAL A 63 11.17 7.03 -7.13
N GLN A 64 11.87 6.84 -8.26
CA GLN A 64 13.17 7.49 -8.42
C GLN A 64 12.90 8.99 -8.57
N ASP A 65 13.48 9.82 -7.70
CA ASP A 65 13.57 11.25 -7.98
C ASP A 65 14.39 11.38 -9.28
N GLU A 66 13.75 11.81 -10.36
CA GLU A 66 14.45 12.30 -11.54
C GLU A 66 15.16 13.59 -11.11
N LEU A 67 16.45 13.44 -10.79
CA LEU A 67 17.37 14.51 -10.41
C LEU A 67 17.72 15.40 -11.61
#